data_AF-A0A933WQ13-F1
#
_entry.id   AF-A0A933WQ13-F1
#
_cell.length_a   1.000
_cell.length_b   1.000
_cell.length_c   1.000
_cell.angle_alpha   90.00
_cell.angle_beta   90.00
_cell.angle_gamma   90.00
#
_symmetry.space_group_name_H-M   'P 1'
#
loop_
_entity.id
_entity.type
_entity.pdbx_description
1 polymer ?
#
loop_
_entity_poly.entity_id
_entity_poly.type
_entity_poly.pdbx_seq_one_letter_code
_entity_poly.pdbx_strand_id
1 'polypeptide(L)'
;MKILSPAIIVSMILFASSPAMADDDYVSFAKSLPAKKYDKNLPSIPTEQWLNSILPRGIVAVWGNNITDCGEQTGDPAIDRGRDMPLCAEIELKQKDKSVGYLLLFVGTEEKGKLKETAGLYYGYIKQGDKTIDLRKLQEITKLK
;
A
#
# COMPACT_ATOMS: atom_id res chain seq x y z
N MET A 1 -41.74 -58.24 -11.43
CA MET A 1 -40.94 -57.57 -10.38
C MET A 1 -39.74 -56.90 -11.04
N LYS A 2 -39.67 -55.57 -11.06
CA LYS A 2 -38.47 -54.81 -11.46
C LYS A 2 -38.04 -53.97 -10.26
N ILE A 3 -36.82 -54.22 -9.79
CA ILE A 3 -36.21 -53.61 -8.61
C ILE A 3 -35.62 -52.27 -9.04
N LEU A 4 -36.06 -51.18 -8.43
CA LEU A 4 -35.49 -49.84 -8.59
C LEU A 4 -34.23 -49.73 -7.71
N SER A 5 -33.10 -49.38 -8.33
CA SER A 5 -31.85 -49.08 -7.61
C SER A 5 -31.88 -47.65 -7.07
N PRO A 6 -31.45 -47.39 -5.82
CA PRO A 6 -31.31 -46.04 -5.31
C PRO A 6 -29.91 -45.49 -5.63
N ALA A 7 -29.85 -44.36 -6.32
CA ALA A 7 -28.61 -43.61 -6.52
C ALA A 7 -28.29 -42.83 -5.23
N ILE A 8 -27.17 -43.16 -4.59
CA ILE A 8 -26.64 -42.44 -3.43
C ILE A 8 -25.95 -41.17 -3.94
N ILE A 9 -26.51 -40.00 -3.61
CA ILE A 9 -25.90 -38.69 -3.87
C ILE A 9 -24.94 -38.38 -2.72
N VAL A 10 -23.64 -38.53 -2.96
CA VAL A 10 -22.59 -38.08 -2.03
C VAL A 10 -22.36 -36.59 -2.26
N SER A 11 -22.84 -35.76 -1.33
CA SER A 11 -22.63 -34.31 -1.36
C SER A 11 -21.23 -33.98 -0.85
N MET A 12 -20.30 -33.64 -1.76
CA MET A 12 -18.99 -33.08 -1.41
C MET A 12 -19.16 -31.63 -0.94
N ILE A 13 -18.92 -31.38 0.33
CA ILE A 13 -18.82 -30.03 0.89
C ILE A 13 -17.42 -29.50 0.55
N LEU A 14 -17.35 -28.59 -0.42
CA LEU A 14 -16.15 -27.81 -0.73
C LEU A 14 -15.99 -26.71 0.33
N PHE A 15 -15.02 -26.86 1.23
CA PHE A 15 -14.54 -25.75 2.05
C PHE A 15 -13.74 -24.80 1.17
N ALA A 16 -14.35 -23.69 0.76
CA ALA A 16 -13.64 -22.58 0.12
C ALA A 16 -12.86 -21.79 1.18
N SER A 17 -11.62 -22.19 1.44
CA SER A 17 -10.67 -21.33 2.14
C SER A 17 -10.13 -20.31 1.13
N SER A 18 -10.67 -19.10 1.15
CA SER A 18 -10.09 -17.97 0.42
C SER A 18 -8.66 -17.73 0.94
N PRO A 19 -7.62 -17.79 0.10
CA PRO A 19 -6.30 -17.34 0.54
C PRO A 19 -6.43 -15.87 0.92
N ALA A 20 -5.95 -15.50 2.11
CA ALA A 20 -5.62 -14.11 2.38
C ALA A 20 -4.68 -13.69 1.26
N MET A 21 -5.10 -12.75 0.42
CA MET A 21 -4.27 -12.28 -0.70
C MET A 21 -2.98 -11.74 -0.09
N ALA A 22 -1.85 -12.41 -0.38
CA ALA A 22 -0.56 -11.91 0.02
C ALA A 22 -0.30 -10.60 -0.73
N ASP A 23 0.29 -9.62 -0.04
CA ASP A 23 0.79 -8.40 -0.66
C ASP A 23 1.74 -8.77 -1.82
N ASP A 24 1.77 -7.94 -2.87
CA ASP A 24 2.80 -8.11 -3.88
C ASP A 24 4.22 -7.91 -3.29
N ASP A 25 5.22 -8.40 -4.02
CA ASP A 25 6.61 -8.35 -3.59
C ASP A 25 7.14 -6.90 -3.46
N TYR A 26 6.52 -5.92 -4.14
CA TYR A 26 6.90 -4.51 -4.06
C TYR A 26 6.36 -3.81 -2.81
N VAL A 27 5.10 -4.05 -2.44
CA VAL A 27 4.49 -3.57 -1.19
C VAL A 27 5.22 -4.19 0.00
N SER A 28 5.51 -5.49 -0.05
CA SER A 28 6.32 -6.17 0.97
C SER A 28 7.73 -5.56 1.11
N PHE A 29 8.34 -5.20 -0.03
CA PHE A 29 9.60 -4.47 -0.05
C PHE A 29 9.46 -3.06 0.57
N ALA A 30 8.39 -2.34 0.24
CA ALA A 30 8.13 -1.00 0.75
C ALA A 30 7.98 -0.97 2.28
N LYS A 31 7.21 -1.93 2.82
CA LYS A 31 6.99 -2.15 4.25
C LYS A 31 8.28 -2.43 5.02
N SER A 32 9.14 -3.27 4.44
CA SER A 32 10.39 -3.73 5.07
C SER A 32 11.56 -2.76 4.94
N LEU A 33 11.53 -1.83 3.99
CA LEU A 33 12.57 -0.83 3.82
C LEU A 33 12.69 0.04 5.09
N PRO A 34 13.91 0.38 5.56
CA PRO A 34 14.07 1.23 6.72
C PRO A 34 13.43 2.61 6.49
N ALA A 35 12.67 3.13 7.47
CA ALA A 35 12.01 4.44 7.35
C ALA A 35 12.99 5.57 7.00
N LYS A 36 14.23 5.48 7.50
CA LYS A 36 15.34 6.38 7.17
C LYS A 36 15.63 6.50 5.66
N LYS A 37 15.30 5.50 4.86
CA LYS A 37 15.47 5.53 3.40
C LYS A 37 14.47 6.46 2.73
N TYR A 38 13.25 6.59 3.26
CA TYR A 38 12.24 7.53 2.75
C TYR A 38 12.43 8.96 3.29
N ASP A 39 12.97 9.09 4.50
CA ASP A 39 13.30 10.38 5.11
C ASP A 39 14.48 10.22 6.08
N LYS A 40 15.60 10.88 5.77
CA LYS A 40 16.89 10.70 6.46
C LYS A 40 16.86 10.93 7.98
N ASN A 41 15.85 11.63 8.50
CA ASN A 41 15.70 11.92 9.92
C ASN A 41 14.95 10.82 10.69
N LEU A 42 14.37 9.86 9.99
CA LEU A 42 13.62 8.76 10.58
C LEU A 42 14.54 7.64 11.09
N PRO A 43 14.03 6.79 12.00
CA PRO A 43 14.79 5.66 12.53
C PRO A 43 15.12 4.62 11.44
N SER A 44 16.18 3.85 11.69
CA SER A 44 16.60 2.73 10.84
C SER A 44 15.86 1.43 11.20
N ILE A 45 14.52 1.50 11.30
CA ILE A 45 13.62 0.36 11.51
C ILE A 45 12.67 0.22 10.32
N PRO A 46 12.04 -0.94 10.08
CA PRO A 46 11.10 -1.13 8.98
C PRO A 46 10.00 -0.06 8.96
N THR A 47 9.63 0.40 7.77
CA THR A 47 8.68 1.50 7.57
C THR A 47 7.30 1.19 8.12
N GLU A 48 6.81 -0.03 7.94
CA GLU A 48 5.54 -0.47 8.52
C GLU A 48 5.57 -0.42 10.05
N GLN A 49 6.66 -0.92 10.65
CA GLN A 49 6.84 -0.87 12.10
C GLN A 49 6.91 0.58 12.61
N TRP A 50 7.64 1.45 11.92
CA TRP A 50 7.75 2.86 12.29
C TRP A 50 6.39 3.56 12.21
N LEU A 51 5.65 3.43 11.10
CA LEU A 51 4.31 4.01 10.93
C LEU A 51 3.38 3.56 12.06
N ASN A 52 3.31 2.25 12.31
CA ASN A 52 2.46 1.70 13.37
C ASN A 52 2.84 2.20 14.77
N SER A 53 4.10 2.58 15.00
CA SER A 53 4.55 3.11 16.30
C SER A 53 4.22 4.59 16.52
N ILE A 54 4.03 5.36 15.45
CA ILE A 54 3.79 6.81 15.54
C ILE A 54 2.32 7.20 15.32
N LEU A 55 1.50 6.32 14.76
CA LEU A 55 0.11 6.64 14.45
C LEU A 55 -0.71 6.77 15.75
N PRO A 56 -1.56 7.80 15.86
CA PRO A 56 -2.48 7.94 16.98
C PRO A 56 -3.37 6.70 17.16
N ARG A 57 -3.78 6.44 18.41
CA ARG A 57 -4.65 5.29 18.72
C ARG A 57 -5.93 5.33 17.87
N GLY A 58 -6.24 4.22 17.22
CA GLY A 58 -7.43 4.07 16.38
C GLY A 58 -7.24 4.53 14.94
N ILE A 59 -6.05 5.02 14.57
CA ILE A 59 -5.64 5.23 13.20
C ILE A 59 -4.75 4.06 12.76
N VAL A 60 -5.01 3.52 11.58
CA VAL A 60 -4.24 2.42 10.98
C VAL A 60 -3.73 2.81 9.60
N ALA A 61 -2.55 2.32 9.24
CA ALA A 61 -2.03 2.40 7.88
C ALA A 61 -2.53 1.19 7.09
N VAL A 62 -3.36 1.41 6.07
CA VAL A 62 -3.83 0.38 5.15
C VAL A 62 -3.02 0.50 3.87
N TRP A 63 -2.22 -0.52 3.59
CA TRP A 63 -1.41 -0.58 2.38
C TRP A 63 -2.25 -1.06 1.20
N GLY A 64 -1.95 -0.55 0.01
CA GLY A 64 -2.44 -1.15 -1.22
C GLY A 64 -1.96 -2.59 -1.37
N ASN A 65 -2.77 -3.46 -1.98
CA ASN A 65 -2.40 -4.87 -2.21
C ASN A 65 -1.32 -5.02 -3.30
N ASN A 66 -1.25 -4.06 -4.21
CA ASN A 66 -0.31 -4.03 -5.33
C ASN A 66 0.38 -2.68 -5.39
N ILE A 67 1.55 -2.66 -5.99
CA ILE A 67 2.24 -1.45 -6.41
C ILE A 67 1.48 -0.76 -7.54
N THR A 68 1.48 0.57 -7.52
CA THR A 68 0.85 1.39 -8.54
C THR A 68 1.88 2.33 -9.16
N ASP A 69 1.53 2.94 -10.30
CA ASP A 69 2.23 4.15 -10.73
C ASP A 69 2.02 5.27 -9.69
N CYS A 70 2.87 6.30 -9.71
CA CYS A 70 2.78 7.38 -8.75
C CYS A 70 1.83 8.51 -9.20
N GLY A 71 0.98 8.29 -10.21
CA GLY A 71 0.04 9.27 -10.75
C GLY A 71 0.64 10.29 -11.73
N GLU A 72 1.80 10.00 -12.32
CA GLU A 72 2.51 10.85 -13.29
C GLU A 72 2.10 10.62 -14.76
N GLN A 73 1.18 9.68 -15.00
CA GLN A 73 0.59 9.48 -16.31
C GLN A 73 -0.24 10.70 -16.70
N THR A 74 -0.10 11.13 -17.95
CA THR A 74 -0.87 12.26 -18.50
C THR A 74 -2.15 11.78 -19.18
N GLY A 75 -2.23 10.50 -19.52
CA GLY A 75 -3.29 9.92 -20.33
C GLY A 75 -3.08 10.09 -21.83
N ASP A 76 -1.98 10.73 -22.25
CA ASP A 76 -1.59 10.86 -23.66
C ASP A 76 -0.52 9.81 -24.00
N PRO A 77 -0.82 8.80 -24.84
CA PRO A 77 0.14 7.78 -25.24
C PRO A 77 1.38 8.33 -25.95
N ALA A 78 1.31 9.49 -26.59
CA ALA A 78 2.46 10.11 -27.23
C ALA A 78 3.48 10.65 -26.21
N ILE A 79 3.03 11.01 -25.01
CA ILE A 79 3.85 11.48 -23.90
C ILE A 79 4.25 10.31 -22.99
N ASP A 80 3.32 9.41 -22.69
CA ASP A 80 3.50 8.38 -21.67
C ASP A 80 4.29 7.17 -22.18
N ARG A 81 4.26 6.87 -23.49
CA ARG A 81 4.92 5.68 -24.04
C ARG A 81 6.45 5.77 -23.94
N GLY A 82 7.06 4.74 -23.36
CA GLY A 82 8.51 4.61 -23.27
C GLY A 82 9.14 5.46 -22.17
N ARG A 83 8.34 6.05 -21.28
CA ARG A 83 8.82 6.64 -20.04
C ARG A 83 8.99 5.54 -18.99
N ASP A 84 10.10 5.60 -18.27
CA ASP A 84 10.33 4.80 -17.08
C ASP A 84 9.49 5.35 -15.93
N MET A 85 8.28 4.80 -15.75
CA MET A 85 7.32 5.32 -14.78
C MET A 85 7.73 4.96 -13.35
N PRO A 86 7.67 5.91 -12.40
CA PRO A 86 7.92 5.63 -10.99
C PRO A 86 6.82 4.73 -10.42
N LEU A 87 7.24 3.83 -9.54
CA LEU A 87 6.38 2.90 -8.82
C LEU A 87 6.24 3.35 -7.37
N CYS A 88 5.00 3.40 -6.89
CA CYS A 88 4.65 3.86 -5.56
C CYS A 88 3.84 2.82 -4.77
N ALA A 89 4.19 2.65 -3.50
CA ALA A 89 3.36 1.94 -2.55
C ALA A 89 2.35 2.91 -1.95
N GLU A 90 1.08 2.62 -2.13
CA GLU A 90 -0.01 3.43 -1.60
C GLU A 90 -0.34 3.05 -0.16
N ILE A 91 -0.58 4.07 0.65
CA ILE A 91 -0.97 3.89 2.05
C ILE A 91 -2.10 4.84 2.37
N GLU A 92 -3.26 4.28 2.69
CA GLU A 92 -4.39 5.03 3.22
C GLU A 92 -4.37 5.01 4.75
N LEU A 93 -4.38 6.20 5.36
CA LEU A 93 -4.50 6.31 6.81
C LEU A 93 -5.99 6.35 7.17
N LYS A 94 -6.45 5.36 7.93
CA LYS A 94 -7.87 5.21 8.28
C LYS A 94 -8.12 5.34 9.76
N GLN A 95 -9.14 6.12 10.11
CA GLN A 95 -9.76 6.11 11.43
C GLN A 95 -11.18 5.54 11.29
N LYS A 96 -11.38 4.29 11.73
CA LYS A 96 -12.57 3.49 11.34
C LYS A 96 -12.66 3.44 9.80
N ASP A 97 -13.82 3.76 9.23
CA ASP A 97 -14.04 3.75 7.78
C ASP A 97 -13.73 5.09 7.09
N LYS A 98 -13.13 6.05 7.82
CA LYS A 98 -12.82 7.38 7.28
C LYS A 98 -11.33 7.50 6.94
N SER A 99 -11.06 7.89 5.70
CA SER A 99 -9.74 8.33 5.26
C SER A 99 -9.34 9.64 5.93
N VAL A 100 -8.30 9.59 6.76
CA VAL A 100 -7.71 10.73 7.48
C VAL A 100 -6.34 11.12 6.93
N GLY A 101 -5.86 10.44 5.89
CA GLY A 101 -4.62 10.76 5.22
C GLY A 101 -4.28 9.74 4.14
N TYR A 102 -3.26 10.05 3.36
CA TYR A 102 -2.80 9.22 2.27
C TYR A 102 -1.30 9.47 2.04
N LEU A 103 -0.57 8.43 1.64
CA LEU A 103 0.84 8.49 1.31
C LEU A 103 1.08 7.69 0.03
N LEU A 104 1.95 8.21 -0.83
CA LEU A 104 2.59 7.52 -1.94
C LEU A 104 4.08 7.46 -1.66
N LEU A 105 4.59 6.26 -1.41
CA LEU A 105 6.01 6.04 -1.18
C LEU A 105 6.66 5.53 -2.46
N PHE A 106 7.60 6.29 -3.02
CA PHE A 106 8.39 5.88 -4.17
C PHE A 106 9.33 4.73 -3.78
N VAL A 107 9.28 3.63 -4.54
CA VAL A 107 10.08 2.42 -4.26
C VAL A 107 10.97 1.99 -5.41
N GLY A 108 10.78 2.56 -6.60
CA GLY A 108 11.43 2.09 -7.81
C GLY A 108 10.79 2.61 -9.07
N THR A 109 11.11 2.01 -10.20
CA THR A 109 10.51 2.35 -11.51
C THR A 109 10.19 1.10 -12.32
N GLU A 110 9.37 1.20 -13.34
CA GLU A 110 8.98 0.06 -14.19
C GLU A 110 10.19 -0.62 -14.86
N GLU A 111 11.13 0.15 -15.40
CA GLU A 111 12.29 -0.41 -16.12
C GLU A 111 13.40 -0.89 -15.16
N LYS A 112 13.60 -0.20 -14.05
CA LYS A 112 14.71 -0.49 -13.11
C LYS A 112 14.30 -1.39 -11.94
N GLY A 113 13.00 -1.57 -11.72
CA GLY A 113 12.45 -2.28 -10.58
C GLY A 113 12.73 -1.56 -9.25
N LYS A 114 12.87 -2.35 -8.17
CA LYS A 114 13.05 -1.85 -6.79
C LYS A 114 14.38 -1.11 -6.60
N LEU A 115 14.33 0.11 -6.08
CA LEU A 115 15.50 0.95 -5.81
C LEU A 115 15.67 1.22 -4.31
N LYS A 116 16.61 0.51 -3.68
CA LYS A 116 16.86 0.58 -2.21
C LYS A 116 17.43 1.90 -1.73
N GLU A 117 18.13 2.63 -2.60
CA GLU A 117 18.91 3.81 -2.22
C GLU A 117 18.21 5.14 -2.52
N THR A 118 17.14 5.13 -3.31
CA THR A 118 16.48 6.35 -3.82
C THR A 118 15.02 6.47 -3.40
N ALA A 119 14.62 5.77 -2.34
CA ALA A 119 13.26 5.81 -1.82
C ALA A 119 12.89 7.21 -1.28
N GLY A 120 11.61 7.55 -1.31
CA GLY A 120 11.14 8.85 -0.82
C GLY A 120 9.63 8.94 -0.66
N LEU A 121 9.16 9.95 0.07
CA LEU A 121 7.75 10.36 -0.01
C LEU A 121 7.55 11.04 -1.37
N TYR A 122 6.75 10.43 -2.25
CA TYR A 122 6.41 11.00 -3.54
C TYR A 122 5.29 12.05 -3.38
N TYR A 123 4.23 11.67 -2.68
CA TYR A 123 3.13 12.53 -2.31
C TYR A 123 2.54 12.07 -0.98
N GLY A 124 1.93 12.98 -0.23
CA GLY A 124 1.13 12.59 0.92
C GLY A 124 0.41 13.76 1.55
N TYR A 125 -0.67 13.46 2.26
CA TYR A 125 -1.43 14.44 3.02
C TYR A 125 -2.03 13.81 4.28
N ILE A 126 -2.40 14.67 5.23
CA ILE A 126 -3.24 14.32 6.38
C ILE A 126 -4.43 15.27 6.48
N LYS A 127 -5.52 14.82 7.08
CA LYS A 127 -6.71 15.62 7.37
C LYS A 127 -6.77 15.97 8.85
N GLN A 128 -7.01 17.25 9.16
CA GLN A 128 -7.25 17.75 10.51
C GLN A 128 -8.46 18.67 10.54
N GLY A 129 -9.59 18.14 11.04
CA GLY A 129 -10.88 18.79 10.89
C GLY A 129 -11.20 18.96 9.40
N ASP A 130 -11.50 20.19 9.00
CA ASP A 130 -11.83 20.54 7.60
C ASP A 130 -10.60 20.89 6.75
N LYS A 131 -9.38 20.77 7.30
CA LYS A 131 -8.14 21.10 6.59
C LYS A 131 -7.44 19.85 6.09
N THR A 132 -6.97 19.91 4.85
CA THR A 132 -5.96 18.99 4.30
C THR A 132 -4.59 19.64 4.42
N ILE A 133 -3.61 18.90 4.90
CA ILE A 133 -2.22 19.35 5.07
C ILE A 133 -1.34 18.45 4.23
N ASP A 134 -0.75 18.99 3.18
CA ASP A 134 0.23 18.29 2.36
C ASP A 134 1.53 18.07 3.14
N LEU A 135 2.07 16.88 3.03
CA LEU A 135 3.32 16.48 3.67
C LEU A 135 4.47 16.68 2.68
N ARG A 136 5.49 17.44 3.10
CA ARG A 136 6.71 17.60 2.30
C ARG A 136 7.75 16.51 2.61
N LYS A 137 7.62 15.88 3.76
CA LYS A 137 8.50 14.82 4.24
C LYS A 137 7.71 13.81 5.03
N LEU A 138 8.15 12.55 5.01
CA LEU A 138 7.45 11.47 5.68
C LEU A 138 7.33 11.70 7.20
N GLN A 139 8.35 12.29 7.85
CA GLN A 139 8.30 12.61 9.29
C GLN A 139 7.12 13.52 9.68
N GLU A 140 6.59 14.31 8.74
CA GLU A 140 5.51 15.26 9.01
C GLU A 140 4.18 14.59 9.28
N ILE A 141 4.05 13.27 9.05
CA ILE A 141 2.88 12.49 9.47
C ILE A 141 2.62 12.57 10.98
N THR A 142 3.65 12.85 11.78
CA THR A 142 3.54 13.09 13.24
C THR A 142 2.70 14.32 13.59
N LYS A 143 2.38 15.17 12.62
CA LYS A 143 1.42 16.26 12.78
C LYS A 143 -0.02 15.75 12.88
N LEU A 144 -0.32 14.52 12.45
CA LEU A 144 -1.62 13.88 12.60
C LEU A 144 -1.92 13.66 14.09
N LYS A 145 -3.11 14.09 14.52
CA LYS A 145 -3.54 14.07 15.93
C LYS A 145 -4.83 13.27 16.05
#